data_AF-A0A9D1IFJ6-F1
#
_entry.id   AF-A0A9D1IFJ6-F1
#
_cell.length_a   1.000
_cell.length_b   1.000
_cell.length_c   1.000
_cell.angle_alpha   90.00
_cell.angle_beta   90.00
_cell.angle_gamma   90.00
#
_symmetry.space_group_name_H-M   'P 1'
#
loop_
_entity.id
_entity.type
_entity.pdbx_description
1 polymer ?
#
loop_
_entity_poly.entity_id
_entity_poly.type
_entity_poly.pdbx_seq_one_letter_code
_entity_poly.pdbx_strand_id
1 'polypeptide(L)'
;MTEQKILDRLHTLGIAELTEIRTLNRLNGGYVNLSCELPNGKTGKILQDDCIYYANQIEKKSDDRCYGVASDGKQLAVYEYGCAGKDAKLIAWVCV
;
A
#
# COMPACT_ATOMS: atom_id res chain seq x y z
N MET A 1 -4.18 -9.44 -13.18
CA MET A 1 -3.28 -8.35 -13.63
C MET A 1 -1.83 -8.84 -13.58
N THR A 2 -0.93 -8.35 -14.42
CA THR A 2 0.53 -8.62 -14.27
C THR A 2 1.16 -7.64 -13.29
N GLU A 3 2.31 -7.98 -12.70
CA GLU A 3 3.06 -7.10 -11.80
C GLU A 3 3.36 -5.74 -12.45
N GLN A 4 3.81 -5.73 -13.71
CA GLN A 4 4.11 -4.50 -14.44
C GLN A 4 2.93 -3.53 -14.49
N LYS A 5 1.71 -4.03 -14.73
CA LYS A 5 0.52 -3.19 -14.78
C LYS A 5 0.16 -2.60 -13.41
N ILE A 6 0.47 -3.30 -12.31
CA ILE A 6 0.29 -2.78 -10.95
C ILE A 6 1.31 -1.66 -10.70
N LEU A 7 2.56 -1.84 -11.09
CA LEU A 7 3.61 -0.82 -11.01
C LEU A 7 3.24 0.43 -11.82
N ASP A 8 2.80 0.26 -13.07
CA ASP A 8 2.38 1.38 -13.92
C ASP A 8 1.23 2.16 -13.25
N ARG A 9 0.23 1.45 -12.71
CA ARG A 9 -0.87 2.09 -11.99
C ARG A 9 -0.39 2.83 -10.74
N LEU A 10 0.50 2.21 -9.97
CA LEU A 10 1.09 2.79 -8.76
C LEU A 10 1.84 4.09 -9.07
N HIS A 11 2.63 4.13 -10.15
CA HIS A 11 3.41 5.31 -10.53
C HIS A 11 2.54 6.49 -11.00
N THR A 12 1.31 6.23 -11.44
CA THR A 12 0.36 7.27 -11.85
C THR A 12 -0.40 7.93 -10.68
N LEU A 13 -0.20 7.48 -9.43
CA LEU A 13 -0.91 8.04 -8.27
C LEU A 13 -0.44 9.43 -7.86
N GLY A 14 0.64 9.95 -8.46
CA GLY A 14 1.17 11.29 -8.16
C GLY A 14 1.94 11.40 -6.85
N ILE A 15 2.29 10.27 -6.22
CA ILE A 15 3.15 10.21 -5.03
C ILE A 15 4.57 9.89 -5.50
N ALA A 16 5.48 10.87 -5.35
CA ALA A 16 6.80 10.83 -5.97
C ALA A 16 7.62 9.60 -5.55
N GLU A 17 7.61 9.24 -4.26
CA GLU A 17 8.36 8.10 -3.73
C GLU A 17 7.86 6.77 -4.31
N LEU A 18 6.55 6.63 -4.57
CA LEU A 18 6.01 5.39 -5.15
C LEU A 18 6.54 5.15 -6.57
N THR A 19 6.96 6.19 -7.27
CA THR A 19 7.59 6.08 -8.58
C THR A 19 8.98 5.47 -8.52
N GLU A 20 9.56 5.20 -7.36
CA GLU A 20 10.86 4.51 -7.21
C GLU A 20 10.71 2.99 -7.01
N ILE A 21 9.50 2.52 -6.69
CA ILE A 21 9.22 1.09 -6.56
C ILE A 21 9.29 0.44 -7.95
N ARG A 22 10.19 -0.55 -8.12
CA ARG A 22 10.43 -1.23 -9.40
C ARG A 22 10.05 -2.71 -9.40
N THR A 23 9.82 -3.26 -8.22
CA THR A 23 9.46 -4.67 -8.02
C THR A 23 8.41 -4.77 -6.92
N LEU A 24 7.62 -5.84 -6.92
CA LEU A 24 6.65 -6.16 -5.88
C LEU A 24 6.94 -7.55 -5.33
N ASN A 25 6.95 -7.67 -4.01
CA ASN A 25 7.02 -8.94 -3.32
C ASN A 25 5.64 -9.59 -3.26
N ARG A 26 5.59 -10.90 -3.07
CA ARG A 26 4.33 -11.59 -2.75
C ARG A 26 4.28 -11.85 -1.24
N LEU A 27 3.40 -11.13 -0.55
CA LEU A 27 3.27 -11.20 0.90
C LEU A 27 1.87 -11.66 1.28
N ASN A 28 1.77 -12.39 2.40
CA ASN A 28 0.49 -12.73 3.00
C ASN A 28 -0.16 -11.48 3.59
N GLY A 29 -1.48 -11.40 3.48
CA GLY A 29 -2.31 -10.29 3.92
C GLY A 29 -2.12 -9.95 5.38
N GLY A 30 -1.87 -10.94 6.24
CA GLY A 30 -1.59 -10.72 7.66
C GLY A 30 -0.42 -9.79 7.95
N TYR A 31 0.52 -9.61 7.00
CA TYR A 31 1.64 -8.67 7.13
C TYR A 31 1.32 -7.25 6.62
N VAL A 32 0.43 -7.12 5.64
CA VAL A 32 0.19 -5.86 4.90
C VAL A 32 -1.20 -5.26 5.13
N ASN A 33 -2.11 -6.02 5.74
CA ASN A 33 -3.46 -5.60 6.08
C ASN A 33 -3.47 -4.80 7.39
N LEU A 34 -2.94 -3.58 7.30
CA LEU A 34 -2.87 -2.67 8.44
C LEU A 34 -4.27 -2.19 8.82
N SER A 35 -4.53 -2.13 10.12
CA SER A 35 -5.64 -1.34 10.63
C SER A 35 -5.27 0.13 10.47
N CYS A 36 -6.05 0.86 9.68
CA CYS A 36 -5.71 2.22 9.26
C CYS A 36 -6.88 3.18 9.42
N GLU A 37 -6.57 4.46 9.56
CA GLU A 37 -7.54 5.55 9.43
C GLU A 37 -7.99 5.67 7.98
N LEU A 38 -9.31 5.59 7.78
CA LEU A 38 -9.98 5.74 6.50
C LEU A 38 -10.34 7.22 6.26
N PRO A 39 -10.62 7.64 5.02
CA PRO A 39 -10.97 9.04 4.69
C PRO A 39 -12.18 9.60 5.45
N ASN A 40 -13.03 8.74 6.01
CA ASN A 40 -14.18 9.14 6.84
C ASN A 40 -13.84 9.29 8.33
N GLY A 41 -12.55 9.23 8.70
CA GLY A 41 -12.05 9.33 10.07
C GLY A 41 -12.25 8.08 10.94
N LYS A 42 -12.82 6.99 10.38
CA LYS A 42 -12.95 5.71 11.09
C LYS A 42 -11.70 4.86 10.89
N THR A 43 -11.46 3.95 11.82
CA THR A 43 -10.40 2.95 11.70
C THR A 43 -10.94 1.63 11.14
N GLY A 44 -10.23 1.00 10.21
CA GLY A 44 -10.63 -0.27 9.62
C GLY A 44 -9.51 -0.98 8.87
N LYS A 45 -9.80 -2.19 8.40
CA LYS A 45 -8.96 -2.98 7.48
C LYS A 45 -9.69 -3.10 6.14
N ILE A 46 -8.96 -3.04 5.03
CA ILE A 46 -9.54 -3.09 3.67
C ILE A 46 -9.04 -4.29 2.84
N LEU A 47 -8.07 -5.05 3.37
CA LEU A 47 -7.56 -6.28 2.77
C LEU A 47 -8.04 -7.49 3.60
N GLN A 48 -7.67 -8.69 3.16
CA GLN A 48 -7.95 -9.95 3.85
C GLN A 48 -6.65 -10.57 4.34
N ASP A 49 -6.61 -11.03 5.60
CA ASP A 49 -5.37 -11.53 6.21
C ASP A 49 -4.88 -12.85 5.56
N ASP A 50 -5.78 -13.64 4.98
CA ASP A 50 -5.49 -14.95 4.39
C ASP A 50 -5.14 -14.92 2.89
N CYS A 51 -5.21 -13.74 2.26
CA CYS A 51 -4.91 -13.57 0.84
C CYS A 51 -3.43 -13.25 0.58
N ILE A 52 -2.95 -13.48 -0.64
CA ILE A 52 -1.60 -13.07 -1.07
C ILE A 52 -1.71 -11.79 -1.90
N TYR A 53 -0.85 -10.82 -1.60
CA TYR A 53 -0.80 -9.53 -2.26
C TYR A 53 0.58 -9.29 -2.87
N TYR A 54 0.60 -8.63 -4.03
CA TYR A 54 1.75 -7.89 -4.52
C TYR A 54 1.97 -6.68 -3.62
N ALA A 55 3.14 -6.58 -2.98
CA ALA A 55 3.40 -5.57 -1.97
C ALA A 55 4.85 -5.10 -1.96
N ASN A 56 5.05 -3.84 -1.55
CA ASN A 56 6.36 -3.28 -1.27
C ASN A 56 6.22 -2.10 -0.30
N GLN A 57 7.32 -1.65 0.28
CA GLN A 57 7.37 -0.41 1.05
C GLN A 57 8.45 0.51 0.49
N ILE A 58 8.28 1.80 0.75
CA ILE A 58 9.33 2.80 0.57
C ILE A 58 9.25 3.84 1.69
N GLU A 59 10.42 4.28 2.16
CA GLU A 59 10.50 5.35 3.16
C GLU A 59 10.12 6.70 2.53
N LYS A 60 9.40 7.53 3.28
CA LYS A 60 9.16 8.92 2.89
C LYS A 60 10.45 9.71 3.07
N LYS A 61 10.67 10.67 2.18
CA LYS A 61 11.86 11.53 2.26
C LYS A 61 11.72 12.65 3.30
N SER A 62 10.50 12.96 3.72
CA SER A 62 10.18 14.08 4.59
C SER A 62 10.30 13.79 6.08
N ASP A 63 10.12 12.54 6.48
CA ASP A 63 9.91 12.11 7.86
C ASP A 63 10.15 10.61 8.02
N ASP A 64 10.12 10.12 9.27
CA ASP A 64 10.35 8.70 9.64
C ASP A 64 9.17 7.77 9.29
N ARG A 65 8.34 8.17 8.32
CA ARG A 65 7.15 7.41 7.90
C ARG A 65 7.44 6.69 6.59
N CYS A 66 6.66 5.66 6.29
CA CYS A 66 6.77 4.86 5.08
C CYS A 66 5.46 4.88 4.31
N TYR A 67 5.56 4.73 2.99
CA TYR A 67 4.45 4.25 2.19
C TYR A 67 4.56 2.73 2.03
N GLY A 68 3.46 2.02 2.28
CA GLY A 68 3.33 0.60 1.93
C GLY A 68 2.24 0.40 0.90
N VAL A 69 2.47 -0.48 -0.06
CA VAL A 69 1.55 -0.76 -1.16
C VAL A 69 1.13 -2.22 -1.11
N ALA A 70 -0.13 -2.50 -1.45
CA ALA A 70 -0.66 -3.85 -1.53
C ALA A 70 -1.71 -3.98 -2.64
N SER A 71 -1.59 -5.00 -3.47
CA SER A 71 -2.53 -5.27 -4.57
C SER A 71 -2.76 -6.77 -4.78
N ASP A 72 -4.00 -7.16 -4.97
CA ASP A 72 -4.41 -8.52 -5.41
C ASP A 72 -4.57 -8.59 -6.94
N GLY A 73 -4.20 -7.53 -7.65
CA GLY A 73 -4.41 -7.38 -9.08
C GLY A 73 -5.84 -7.01 -9.50
N LYS A 74 -6.72 -6.66 -8.55
CA LYS A 74 -8.04 -6.02 -8.80
C LYS A 74 -8.13 -4.66 -8.12
N GLN A 75 -7.49 -4.52 -6.98
CA GLN A 75 -7.38 -3.27 -6.23
C GLN A 75 -5.93 -2.98 -5.86
N LEU A 76 -5.61 -1.71 -5.65
CA LEU A 76 -4.33 -1.22 -5.13
C LEU A 76 -4.62 -0.32 -3.93
N ALA A 77 -4.08 -0.72 -2.79
CA ALA A 77 -4.10 0.07 -1.56
C ALA A 77 -2.71 0.65 -1.31
N VAL A 78 -2.68 1.92 -0.89
CA VAL A 78 -1.47 2.62 -0.44
C VAL A 78 -1.73 3.14 0.97
N TYR A 79 -0.89 2.72 1.90
CA TYR A 79 -0.88 3.17 3.28
C TYR A 79 0.29 4.10 3.53
N GLU A 80 0.12 5.08 4.42
CA GLU A 80 1.20 5.78 5.08
C GLU A 80 1.22 5.39 6.56
N TYR A 81 2.37 4.98 7.09
CA TYR A 81 2.48 4.55 8.48
C TYR A 81 3.86 4.88 9.07
N GLY A 82 3.93 4.98 10.40
CA GLY A 82 5.19 5.06 11.14
C GLY A 82 5.83 3.69 11.38
N CYS A 83 6.92 3.66 12.15
CA CYS A 83 7.66 2.44 12.45
C CYS A 83 6.75 1.27 12.88
N ALA A 84 7.01 0.08 12.33
CA ALA A 84 6.24 -1.15 12.56
C ALA A 84 4.76 -1.06 12.15
N GLY A 85 4.39 -0.21 11.19
CA GLY A 85 3.01 -0.12 10.67
C GLY A 85 2.06 0.68 11.57
N LYS A 86 2.60 1.47 12.51
CA LYS A 86 1.79 2.25 13.46
C LYS A 86 1.17 3.48 12.81
N ASP A 87 0.05 3.94 13.38
CA ASP A 87 -0.67 5.14 12.95
C ASP A 87 -0.91 5.17 11.44
N ALA A 88 -1.32 4.01 10.91
CA ALA A 88 -1.51 3.82 9.48
C ALA A 88 -2.69 4.64 8.99
N LYS A 89 -2.53 5.25 7.83
CA LYS A 89 -3.57 6.02 7.13
C LYS A 89 -3.69 5.51 5.71
N LEU A 90 -4.92 5.37 5.24
CA LEU A 90 -5.18 5.03 3.85
C LEU A 90 -5.00 6.28 2.97
N ILE A 91 -3.99 6.27 2.10
CA ILE A 91 -3.67 7.41 1.22
C ILE A 91 -4.34 7.26 -0.14
N ALA A 92 -4.38 6.03 -0.67
CA ALA A 92 -5.07 5.73 -1.91
C ALA A 92 -5.67 4.33 -1.87
N TRP A 93 -6.86 4.20 -2.46
CA TRP A 93 -7.48 2.91 -2.73
C TRP A 93 -8.18 2.99 -4.08
N VAL A 94 -7.65 2.28 -5.06
CA VAL A 94 -8.13 2.35 -6.45
C VAL A 94 -8.32 0.96 -7.03
N CYS A 95 -9.28 0.82 -7.92
CA CYS A 95 -9.39 -0.35 -8.77
C CYS A 95 -8.26 -0.32 -9.82
N VAL A 96 -7.78 -1.51 -10.17
CA VAL A 96 -6.66 -1.74 -11.10
C VAL A 96 -7.15 -2.59 -12.26
#